data_AF-A0A3B9ZAG0-F1
#
_entry.id   AF-A0A3B9ZAG0-F1
#
_cell.length_a   1.000
_cell.length_b   1.000
_cell.length_c   1.000
_cell.angle_alpha   90.00
_cell.angle_beta   90.00
_cell.angle_gamma   90.00
#
_symmetry.space_group_name_H-M   'P 1'
#
loop_
_entity.id
_entity.type
_entity.pdbx_description
1 polymer ?
#
loop_
_entity_poly.entity_id
_entity_poly.type
_entity_poly.pdbx_seq_one_letter_code
_entity_poly.pdbx_strand_id
1 'polypeptide(L)'
;VFMDMDLNGESGLDCAKAITEVDPKVKIVFATAHSEYMANAFEIYAFDYLVKPFNMERIANTLDRIKSMSDVKESSGKSETAHDKLIIKGKEEINLVDTNDIIMVERVDGMSRIVTSDEIFLTTQSLAALEEKLNPDKFIRSHKSYIIRVDAIKKLEVYGRWTYNVMFKNTDETALMTSAKYDEIKHVFG
;
A
#
# COMPACT_ATOMS: atom_id res chain seq x y z
N VAL A 1 5.02 -11.11 -17.24
CA VAL A 1 6.39 -10.86 -17.71
C VAL A 1 7.14 -10.14 -16.61
N PHE A 2 8.29 -10.66 -16.19
CA PHE A 2 9.20 -9.91 -15.31
C PHE A 2 10.17 -9.12 -16.17
N MET A 3 10.39 -7.85 -15.85
CA MET A 3 11.14 -6.91 -16.70
C MET A 3 12.05 -6.02 -15.85
N ASP A 4 13.30 -5.83 -16.25
CA ASP A 4 14.15 -4.80 -15.64
C ASP A 4 13.82 -3.42 -16.23
N MET A 5 14.01 -2.37 -15.44
CA MET A 5 13.83 -0.98 -15.88
C MET A 5 14.98 -0.51 -16.78
N ASP A 6 16.19 -1.05 -16.58
CA ASP A 6 17.36 -0.76 -17.41
C ASP A 6 17.69 -1.96 -18.30
N LEU A 7 17.41 -1.83 -19.60
CA LEU A 7 17.68 -2.84 -20.62
C LEU A 7 18.88 -2.41 -21.48
N ASN A 8 20.04 -2.22 -20.86
CA ASN A 8 21.30 -1.89 -21.55
C ASN A 8 21.17 -0.68 -22.51
N GLY A 9 20.61 0.42 -22.01
CA GLY A 9 20.44 1.67 -22.75
C GLY A 9 19.07 1.85 -23.41
N GLU A 10 18.21 0.83 -23.38
CA GLU A 10 16.78 0.96 -23.67
C GLU A 10 15.97 0.95 -22.36
N SER A 11 14.86 1.70 -22.36
CA SER A 11 14.00 1.82 -21.19
C SER A 11 13.07 0.60 -21.10
N GLY A 12 13.13 -0.15 -19.99
CA GLY A 12 12.14 -1.18 -19.69
C GLY A 12 10.71 -0.62 -19.64
N LEU A 13 10.58 0.67 -19.34
CA LEU A 13 9.30 1.39 -19.40
C LEU A 13 8.68 1.33 -20.81
N ASP A 14 9.49 1.66 -21.82
CA ASP A 14 9.02 1.75 -23.21
C ASP A 14 8.74 0.36 -23.78
N CYS A 15 9.53 -0.64 -23.37
CA CYS A 15 9.28 -2.04 -23.71
C CYS A 15 7.95 -2.53 -23.14
N ALA A 16 7.66 -2.23 -21.86
CA ALA A 16 6.39 -2.58 -21.24
C ALA A 16 5.20 -1.92 -21.94
N LYS A 17 5.31 -0.64 -22.33
CA LYS A 17 4.27 0.07 -23.12
C LYS A 17 3.96 -0.67 -24.43
N ALA A 18 5.00 -1.03 -25.18
CA ALA A 18 4.82 -1.74 -26.45
C ALA A 18 4.15 -3.12 -26.25
N ILE A 19 4.47 -3.84 -25.17
CA ILE A 19 3.87 -5.14 -24.88
C ILE A 19 2.38 -5.00 -24.52
N THR A 20 2.03 -4.04 -23.67
CA THR A 20 0.64 -3.85 -23.21
C THR A 20 -0.26 -3.26 -24.29
N GLU A 21 0.29 -2.50 -25.25
CA GLU A 21 -0.43 -2.08 -26.46
C GLU A 21 -0.83 -3.26 -27.36
N VAL A 22 0.00 -4.31 -27.43
CA VAL A 22 -0.27 -5.52 -28.23
C VAL A 22 -1.22 -6.48 -27.50
N ASP A 23 -1.00 -6.71 -26.20
CA ASP A 23 -1.89 -7.52 -25.38
C ASP A 23 -2.07 -6.92 -23.97
N PRO A 24 -3.19 -6.23 -23.72
CA PRO A 24 -3.49 -5.62 -22.42
C PRO A 24 -3.64 -6.61 -21.25
N LYS A 25 -3.75 -7.91 -21.53
CA LYS A 25 -3.85 -8.94 -20.48
C LYS A 25 -2.48 -9.31 -19.91
N VAL A 26 -1.41 -8.97 -20.60
CA VAL A 26 -0.05 -9.27 -20.15
C VAL A 26 0.27 -8.46 -18.90
N LYS A 27 0.48 -9.15 -17.79
CA LYS A 27 0.90 -8.54 -16.52
C LYS A 27 2.40 -8.29 -16.52
N ILE A 28 2.80 -7.03 -16.35
CA ILE A 28 4.20 -6.64 -16.26
C ILE A 28 4.58 -6.49 -14.78
N VAL A 29 5.61 -7.21 -14.34
CA VAL A 29 6.23 -7.02 -13.03
C VAL A 29 7.61 -6.44 -13.25
N PHE A 30 7.86 -5.23 -12.77
CA PHE A 30 9.19 -4.66 -12.84
C PHE A 30 10.08 -5.25 -11.76
N ALA A 31 11.34 -5.53 -12.09
CA ALA A 31 12.30 -6.18 -11.22
C ALA A 31 13.66 -5.49 -11.36
N THR A 32 13.90 -4.42 -10.59
CA THR A 32 15.01 -3.49 -10.84
C THR A 32 15.78 -3.11 -9.58
N ALA A 33 17.01 -2.63 -9.74
CA ALA A 33 17.83 -2.08 -8.66
C ALA A 33 17.50 -0.63 -8.31
N HIS A 34 16.68 0.05 -9.13
CA HIS A 34 16.39 1.46 -8.98
C HIS A 34 15.02 1.70 -8.35
N SER A 35 15.00 2.11 -7.08
CA SER A 35 13.76 2.48 -6.38
C SER A 35 13.22 3.85 -6.81
N GLU A 36 14.07 4.74 -7.30
CA GLU A 36 13.67 6.08 -7.76
C GLU A 36 12.69 6.09 -8.94
N TYR A 37 12.66 5.03 -9.76
CA TYR A 37 11.74 4.91 -10.89
C TYR A 37 10.38 4.29 -10.52
N MET A 38 10.15 3.95 -9.25
CA MET A 38 8.83 3.49 -8.79
C MET A 38 7.74 4.51 -9.14
N ALA A 39 8.05 5.81 -9.07
CA ALA A 39 7.15 6.89 -9.46
C ALA A 39 6.78 6.89 -10.95
N ASN A 40 7.70 6.46 -11.83
CA ASN A 40 7.51 6.47 -13.29
C ASN A 40 6.87 5.16 -13.80
N ALA A 41 7.09 4.04 -13.11
CA ALA A 41 6.43 2.76 -13.41
C ALA A 41 4.90 2.81 -13.27
N PHE A 42 4.36 3.83 -12.57
CA PHE A 42 2.93 4.14 -12.54
C PHE A 42 2.37 4.57 -13.91
N GLU A 43 3.18 5.09 -14.84
CA GLU A 43 2.68 5.49 -16.16
C GLU A 43 2.25 4.31 -17.05
N ILE A 44 2.51 3.07 -16.65
CA ILE A 44 2.31 1.88 -17.50
C ILE A 44 1.49 0.76 -16.87
N TYR A 45 0.81 1.00 -15.75
CA TYR A 45 -0.08 -0.02 -15.17
C TYR A 45 0.64 -1.34 -14.88
N ALA A 46 1.86 -1.27 -14.34
CA ALA A 46 2.60 -2.46 -13.92
C ALA A 46 1.83 -3.21 -12.82
N PHE A 47 1.80 -4.54 -12.94
CA PHE A 47 1.15 -5.42 -11.98
C PHE A 47 1.85 -5.43 -10.62
N ASP A 48 3.18 -5.36 -10.60
CA ASP A 48 3.96 -5.28 -9.38
C ASP A 48 5.35 -4.67 -9.67
N TYR A 49 6.05 -4.24 -8.62
CA TYR A 49 7.39 -3.67 -8.67
C TYR A 49 8.27 -4.31 -7.58
N LEU A 50 9.32 -4.99 -8.00
CA LEU A 50 10.26 -5.71 -7.15
C LEU A 50 11.61 -5.01 -7.18
N VAL A 51 12.02 -4.50 -6.02
CA VAL A 51 13.33 -3.85 -5.87
C VAL A 51 14.40 -4.90 -5.51
N LYS A 52 15.54 -4.84 -6.20
CA LYS A 52 16.73 -5.65 -5.87
C LYS A 52 17.46 -5.03 -4.67
N PRO A 53 18.03 -5.84 -3.77
CA PRO A 53 18.04 -7.31 -3.78
C PRO A 53 16.67 -7.90 -3.43
N PHE A 54 16.28 -8.95 -4.13
CA PHE A 54 14.94 -9.50 -4.01
C PHE A 54 14.72 -10.19 -2.66
N ASN A 55 13.59 -9.89 -2.04
CA ASN A 55 13.05 -10.69 -0.96
C ASN A 55 12.25 -11.87 -1.57
N MET A 56 12.62 -13.11 -1.23
CA MET A 56 11.97 -14.32 -1.75
C MET A 56 10.50 -14.43 -1.31
N GLU A 57 10.17 -13.95 -0.12
CA GLU A 57 8.79 -13.87 0.37
C GLU A 57 7.97 -12.90 -0.48
N ARG A 58 8.57 -11.76 -0.86
CA ARG A 58 7.94 -10.79 -1.76
C ARG A 58 7.67 -11.39 -3.14
N ILE A 59 8.64 -12.12 -3.71
CA ILE A 59 8.46 -12.80 -5.00
C ILE A 59 7.33 -13.84 -4.92
N ALA A 60 7.29 -14.64 -3.84
CA ALA A 60 6.26 -15.66 -3.65
C ALA A 60 4.86 -15.02 -3.63
N ASN A 61 4.70 -13.92 -2.88
CA ASN A 61 3.44 -13.18 -2.81
C ASN A 61 3.00 -12.64 -4.18
N THR A 62 3.92 -12.06 -4.96
CA THR A 62 3.62 -11.60 -6.33
C THR A 62 3.13 -12.74 -7.21
N LEU A 63 3.78 -13.91 -7.15
CA LEU A 63 3.40 -15.07 -7.94
C LEU A 63 2.05 -15.66 -7.52
N ASP A 64 1.75 -15.71 -6.23
CA ASP A 64 0.49 -16.25 -5.73
C ASP A 64 -0.69 -15.33 -6.08
N ARG A 65 -0.49 -14.00 -6.13
CA ARG A 65 -1.48 -13.05 -6.65
C ARG A 65 -1.75 -13.23 -8.14
N ILE A 66 -0.72 -13.52 -8.95
CA ILE A 66 -0.89 -13.81 -10.38
C ILE A 66 -1.73 -15.07 -10.57
N LYS A 67 -1.51 -16.10 -9.73
CA LYS A 67 -2.25 -17.37 -9.79
C LYS A 67 -3.71 -17.20 -9.36
N SER A 68 -3.97 -16.53 -8.24
CA SER A 68 -5.32 -16.40 -7.68
C SER A 68 -6.30 -15.64 -8.59
N MET A 69 -5.79 -14.77 -9.47
CA MET A 69 -6.62 -14.10 -10.48
C MET A 69 -7.11 -15.02 -11.60
N SER A 70 -6.46 -16.17 -11.82
CA SER A 70 -6.89 -17.15 -12.83
C SER A 70 -8.04 -18.03 -12.31
N ASP A 71 -8.19 -18.13 -10.98
CA ASP A 71 -9.18 -18.99 -10.32
C ASP A 71 -10.52 -18.29 -10.01
N VAL A 72 -10.65 -16.99 -10.30
CA VAL A 72 -11.91 -16.24 -10.08
C VAL A 72 -12.89 -16.45 -11.24
N LYS A 73 -13.34 -17.70 -11.41
CA LYS A 73 -14.67 -18.00 -11.93
C LYS A 73 -15.37 -18.84 -10.88
N GLU A 74 -16.56 -18.36 -10.50
CA GLU A 74 -17.52 -18.99 -9.56
C GLU A 74 -17.23 -18.79 -8.07
N SER A 75 -17.92 -17.82 -7.47
CA SER A 75 -18.85 -18.12 -6.36
C SER A 75 -19.60 -16.85 -5.94
N SER A 76 -20.85 -16.79 -6.35
CA SER A 76 -21.91 -16.01 -5.71
C SER A 76 -22.39 -16.76 -4.46
N GLY A 77 -22.32 -16.12 -3.29
CA GLY A 77 -22.88 -16.70 -2.05
C GLY A 77 -22.62 -15.82 -0.84
N LYS A 78 -23.69 -15.39 -0.17
CA LYS A 78 -23.70 -14.52 1.02
C LYS A 78 -23.22 -15.28 2.28
N SER A 79 -22.31 -14.71 3.08
CA SER A 79 -22.35 -14.73 4.57
C SER A 79 -21.22 -13.88 5.19
N GLU A 80 -21.59 -13.05 6.17
CA GLU A 80 -20.84 -12.53 7.33
C GLU A 80 -19.30 -12.61 7.35
N THR A 81 -18.66 -11.73 6.58
CA THR A 81 -17.51 -10.86 6.92
C THR A 81 -17.24 -10.17 5.59
N ALA A 82 -18.04 -9.15 5.27
CA ALA A 82 -17.70 -8.31 4.13
C ALA A 82 -16.41 -7.61 4.50
N HIS A 83 -15.30 -8.09 3.97
CA HIS A 83 -14.04 -7.35 3.94
C HIS A 83 -14.39 -5.99 3.33
N ASP A 84 -14.45 -4.94 4.17
CA ASP A 84 -14.75 -3.59 3.70
C ASP A 84 -13.60 -3.20 2.77
N LYS A 85 -13.85 -3.27 1.46
CA LYS A 85 -12.86 -2.95 0.45
C LYS A 85 -12.85 -1.44 0.22
N LEU A 86 -11.73 -0.81 0.51
CA LEU A 86 -11.47 0.58 0.16
C LEU A 86 -11.19 0.69 -1.33
N ILE A 87 -12.04 1.43 -2.03
CA ILE A 87 -11.85 1.78 -3.44
C ILE A 87 -10.86 2.94 -3.52
N ILE A 88 -9.65 2.63 -3.98
CA ILE A 88 -8.62 3.60 -4.30
C ILE A 88 -8.70 3.91 -5.78
N LYS A 89 -9.22 5.09 -6.11
CA LYS A 89 -9.26 5.59 -7.49
C LYS A 89 -7.93 6.26 -7.81
N GLY A 90 -7.18 5.65 -8.72
CA GLY A 90 -6.14 6.31 -9.51
C GLY A 90 -6.76 7.12 -10.65
N LYS A 91 -5.93 7.75 -11.49
CA LYS A 91 -6.42 8.46 -12.69
C LYS A 91 -7.09 7.53 -13.70
N GLU A 92 -6.65 6.27 -13.81
CA GLU A 92 -7.16 5.31 -14.80
C GLU A 92 -7.41 3.88 -14.23
N GLU A 93 -7.18 3.65 -12.93
CA GLU A 93 -7.42 2.36 -12.27
C GLU A 93 -8.21 2.47 -10.97
N ILE A 94 -8.88 1.38 -10.61
CA ILE A 94 -9.57 1.21 -9.34
C ILE A 94 -8.90 0.06 -8.58
N ASN A 95 -8.12 0.40 -7.57
CA ASN A 95 -7.55 -0.57 -6.64
C ASN A 95 -8.54 -0.84 -5.52
N LEU A 96 -8.80 -2.11 -5.24
CA LEU A 96 -9.66 -2.57 -4.14
C LEU A 96 -8.76 -3.07 -3.02
N VAL A 97 -8.57 -2.25 -2.00
CA VAL A 97 -7.72 -2.59 -0.85
C VAL A 97 -8.58 -3.07 0.28
N ASP A 98 -8.28 -4.22 0.87
CA ASP A 98 -8.94 -4.65 2.08
C ASP A 98 -8.57 -3.71 3.22
N THR A 99 -9.56 -3.08 3.84
CA THR A 99 -9.31 -2.19 5.00
C THR A 99 -8.69 -2.94 6.18
N ASN A 100 -8.86 -4.26 6.25
CA ASN A 100 -8.20 -5.08 7.27
C ASN A 100 -6.69 -5.30 7.01
N ASP A 101 -6.19 -4.99 5.83
CA ASP A 101 -4.76 -5.09 5.54
C ASP A 101 -4.05 -3.75 5.76
N ILE A 102 -4.79 -2.63 5.84
CA ILE A 102 -4.24 -1.30 6.03
C ILE A 102 -3.65 -1.15 7.45
N ILE A 103 -2.38 -0.77 7.50
CA ILE A 103 -1.62 -0.48 8.73
C ILE A 103 -1.61 1.02 9.01
N MET A 104 -1.35 1.85 8.00
CA MET A 104 -1.33 3.30 8.13
C MET A 104 -1.64 4.00 6.82
N VAL A 105 -2.00 5.28 6.92
CA VAL A 105 -2.09 6.21 5.80
C VAL A 105 -1.29 7.46 6.13
N GLU A 106 -0.37 7.82 5.25
CA GLU A 106 0.43 9.04 5.36
C GLU A 106 0.02 10.06 4.28
N ARG A 107 0.04 11.35 4.59
CA ARG A 107 0.04 12.42 3.59
C ARG A 107 1.48 12.87 3.31
N VAL A 108 1.94 12.65 2.08
CA VAL A 108 3.27 13.04 1.60
C VAL A 108 3.14 13.65 0.20
N ASP A 109 3.78 14.80 -0.04
CA ASP A 109 3.83 15.48 -1.34
C ASP A 109 2.47 15.65 -2.04
N GLY A 110 1.43 15.97 -1.27
CA GLY A 110 0.08 16.17 -1.80
C GLY A 110 -0.67 14.89 -2.16
N MET A 111 -0.10 13.73 -1.87
CA MET A 111 -0.70 12.40 -2.07
C MET A 111 -0.87 11.68 -0.74
N SER A 112 -1.82 10.75 -0.69
CA SER A 112 -2.03 9.86 0.45
C SER A 112 -1.46 8.48 0.14
N ARG A 113 -0.50 8.04 0.95
CA ARG A 113 0.18 6.76 0.90
C ARG A 113 -0.45 5.80 1.90
N ILE A 114 -1.18 4.81 1.40
CA ILE A 114 -1.85 3.77 2.17
C ILE A 114 -0.92 2.57 2.24
N VAL A 115 -0.46 2.24 3.44
CA VAL A 115 0.49 1.16 3.70
C VAL A 115 -0.30 -0.03 4.23
N THR A 116 -0.16 -1.18 3.58
CA THR A 116 -0.59 -2.48 4.10
C THR A 116 0.63 -3.28 4.55
N SER A 117 0.42 -4.52 5.01
CA SER A 117 1.53 -5.44 5.36
C SER A 117 2.44 -5.79 4.18
N ASP A 118 1.94 -5.65 2.96
CA ASP A 118 2.55 -6.18 1.76
C ASP A 118 2.64 -5.15 0.61
N GLU A 119 1.82 -4.10 0.61
CA GLU A 119 1.73 -3.13 -0.48
C GLU A 119 1.65 -1.69 0.03
N ILE A 120 2.02 -0.78 -0.87
CA ILE A 120 1.85 0.65 -0.68
C ILE A 120 1.04 1.18 -1.85
N PHE A 121 -0.10 1.79 -1.55
CA PHE A 121 -0.98 2.40 -2.53
C PHE A 121 -0.93 3.91 -2.43
N LEU A 122 -0.96 4.60 -3.56
CA LEU A 122 -1.01 6.06 -3.62
C LEU A 122 -2.37 6.53 -4.14
N THR A 123 -2.89 7.59 -3.53
CA THR A 123 -4.15 8.20 -3.95
C THR A 123 -4.14 9.71 -3.75
N THR A 124 -4.89 10.42 -4.59
CA THR A 124 -5.11 11.87 -4.42
C THR A 124 -6.12 12.18 -3.32
N GLN A 125 -6.90 11.19 -2.89
CA GLN A 125 -7.90 11.33 -1.82
C GLN A 125 -7.26 11.94 -0.57
N SER A 126 -7.96 12.88 0.06
CA SER A 126 -7.46 13.50 1.28
C SER A 126 -7.50 12.51 2.44
N LEU A 127 -6.68 12.73 3.46
CA LEU A 127 -6.75 11.92 4.67
C LEU A 127 -8.14 11.98 5.30
N ALA A 128 -8.83 13.13 5.29
CA ALA A 128 -10.20 13.22 5.81
C ALA A 128 -11.18 12.30 5.05
N ALA A 129 -11.09 12.27 3.72
CA ALA A 129 -11.93 11.39 2.90
C ALA A 129 -11.62 9.90 3.07
N LEU A 130 -10.37 9.57 3.44
CA LEU A 130 -9.98 8.19 3.76
C LEU A 130 -10.41 7.82 5.17
N GLU A 131 -10.31 8.73 6.14
CA GLU A 131 -10.74 8.55 7.53
C GLU A 131 -12.23 8.18 7.64
N GLU A 132 -13.10 8.83 6.86
CA GLU A 132 -14.53 8.53 6.80
C GLU A 132 -14.85 7.11 6.29
N LYS A 133 -13.90 6.48 5.57
CA LYS A 133 -14.06 5.15 4.98
C LYS A 133 -13.41 4.05 5.80
N LEU A 134 -12.65 4.41 6.83
CA LEU A 134 -11.95 3.49 7.70
C LEU A 134 -12.77 3.25 8.96
N ASN A 135 -12.67 2.05 9.52
CA ASN A 135 -13.38 1.72 10.75
C ASN A 135 -12.83 2.57 11.92
N PRO A 136 -13.64 3.46 12.54
CA PRO A 136 -13.18 4.36 13.60
C PRO A 136 -12.75 3.65 14.88
N ASP A 137 -13.19 2.40 15.10
CA ASP A 137 -12.77 1.60 16.25
C ASP A 137 -11.35 1.02 16.08
N LYS A 138 -10.88 0.92 14.82
CA LYS A 138 -9.55 0.38 14.49
C LYS A 138 -8.55 1.45 14.08
N PHE A 139 -9.01 2.54 13.47
CA PHE A 139 -8.18 3.59 12.89
C PHE A 139 -8.35 4.91 13.62
N ILE A 140 -7.22 5.61 13.82
CA ILE A 140 -7.21 6.93 14.43
C ILE A 140 -6.37 7.91 13.63
N ARG A 141 -6.76 9.18 13.66
CA ARG A 141 -5.92 10.28 13.20
C ARG A 141 -4.86 10.63 14.24
N SER A 142 -3.71 9.97 14.19
CA SER A 142 -2.63 10.14 15.18
C SER A 142 -1.89 11.48 15.06
N HIS A 143 -1.84 12.04 13.84
CA HIS A 143 -1.16 13.30 13.53
C HIS A 143 -1.79 13.96 12.29
N LYS A 144 -1.47 15.24 12.02
CA LYS A 144 -2.01 15.97 10.86
C LYS A 144 -1.77 15.26 9.53
N SER A 145 -0.67 14.50 9.43
CA SER A 145 -0.28 13.75 8.23
C SER A 145 -0.48 12.23 8.34
N TYR A 146 -1.03 11.69 9.44
CA TYR A 146 -1.10 10.24 9.63
C TYR A 146 -2.45 9.79 10.17
N ILE A 147 -2.99 8.73 9.55
CA ILE A 147 -4.01 7.85 10.10
C ILE A 147 -3.32 6.51 10.36
N ILE A 148 -3.53 5.90 11.52
CA ILE A 148 -2.86 4.66 11.88
C ILE A 148 -3.88 3.66 12.42
N ARG A 149 -3.58 2.38 12.24
CA ARG A 149 -4.34 1.30 12.84
C ARG A 149 -3.79 0.97 14.23
N VAL A 150 -4.66 0.97 15.24
CA VAL A 150 -4.25 0.90 16.65
C VAL A 150 -3.75 -0.50 17.04
N ASP A 151 -4.42 -1.55 16.57
CA ASP A 151 -4.04 -2.96 16.84
C ASP A 151 -2.73 -3.38 16.14
N ALA A 152 -2.32 -2.64 15.09
CA ALA A 152 -1.07 -2.83 14.37
C ALA A 152 0.14 -2.21 15.08
N ILE A 153 -0.06 -1.41 16.12
CA ILE A 153 1.03 -0.78 16.87
C ILE A 153 1.86 -1.85 17.60
N LYS A 154 3.18 -1.82 17.39
CA LYS A 154 4.16 -2.69 18.06
C LYS A 154 4.84 -1.99 19.21
N LYS A 155 5.24 -0.72 19.02
CA LYS A 155 5.97 0.06 20.01
C LYS A 155 5.79 1.55 19.76
N LEU A 156 5.84 2.32 20.84
CA LEU A 156 5.91 3.78 20.81
C LEU A 156 7.26 4.24 21.37
N GLU A 157 7.88 5.21 20.71
CA GLU A 157 9.14 5.82 21.15
C GLU A 157 8.99 7.33 21.24
N VAL A 158 9.66 7.97 22.20
CA VAL A 158 9.66 9.43 22.30
C VAL A 158 10.43 9.99 21.13
N TYR A 159 9.75 10.74 20.26
CA TYR A 159 10.37 11.40 19.10
C TYR A 159 10.70 12.87 19.39
N GLY A 160 9.89 13.51 20.23
CA GLY A 160 10.08 14.89 20.66
C GLY A 160 9.29 15.21 21.91
N ARG A 161 9.22 16.50 22.26
CA ARG A 161 8.59 16.94 23.53
C ARG A 161 7.11 16.55 23.64
N TRP A 162 6.39 16.46 22.51
CA TRP A 162 4.94 16.18 22.46
C TRP A 162 4.55 15.18 21.38
N THR A 163 5.52 14.42 20.89
CA THR A 163 5.34 13.53 19.73
C THR A 163 6.00 12.18 19.99
N TYR A 164 5.28 11.13 19.63
CA TYR A 164 5.76 9.76 19.64
C TYR A 164 6.00 9.29 18.20
N ASN A 165 7.06 8.53 18.01
CA ASN A 165 7.24 7.68 16.85
C ASN A 165 6.47 6.37 17.08
N VAL A 166 5.64 6.00 16.12
CA VAL A 166 4.83 4.78 16.13
C VAL A 166 5.50 3.76 15.22
N MET A 167 5.87 2.62 15.80
CA MET A 167 6.37 1.46 15.06
C MET A 167 5.29 0.40 14.99
N PHE A 168 5.14 -0.22 13.82
CA PHE A 168 4.09 -1.19 13.54
C PHE A 168 4.60 -2.63 13.55
N LYS A 169 3.66 -3.57 13.57
CA LYS A 169 3.90 -4.98 13.27
C LYS A 169 3.99 -5.12 11.75
N ASN A 170 4.89 -5.98 11.26
CA ASN A 170 4.96 -6.41 9.85
C ASN A 170 5.26 -5.29 8.82
N THR A 171 5.82 -4.15 9.24
CA THR A 171 6.35 -3.13 8.32
C THR A 171 7.46 -2.32 9.00
N ASP A 172 8.42 -1.84 8.22
CA ASP A 172 9.47 -0.91 8.66
C ASP A 172 9.04 0.56 8.56
N GLU A 173 7.85 0.81 7.99
CA GLU A 173 7.24 2.14 7.96
C GLU A 173 6.93 2.63 9.38
N THR A 174 7.01 3.94 9.57
CA THR A 174 6.74 4.59 10.86
C THR A 174 5.77 5.73 10.69
N ALA A 175 5.06 6.07 11.76
CA ALA A 175 4.14 7.19 11.79
C ALA A 175 4.37 8.06 13.01
N LEU A 176 3.88 9.30 12.96
CA LEU A 176 3.90 10.19 14.11
C LEU A 176 2.55 10.17 14.84
N MET A 177 2.62 10.30 16.16
CA MET A 177 1.46 10.47 17.04
C MET A 177 1.69 11.62 18.01
N THR A 178 0.69 12.48 18.17
CA THR A 178 0.74 13.57 19.16
C THR A 178 0.48 13.04 20.58
N SER A 179 1.02 13.70 21.60
CA SER A 179 0.79 13.33 23.00
C SER A 179 -0.70 13.36 23.38
N ALA A 180 -1.45 14.32 22.85
CA ALA A 180 -2.90 14.39 23.05
C ALA A 180 -3.62 13.13 22.52
N LYS A 181 -3.21 12.64 21.33
CA LYS A 181 -3.76 11.40 20.77
C LYS A 181 -3.32 10.15 21.50
N TYR A 182 -2.09 10.12 22.00
CA TYR A 182 -1.65 9.06 22.90
C TYR A 182 -2.52 8.97 24.16
N ASP A 183 -2.80 10.11 24.80
CA ASP A 183 -3.63 10.15 26.01
C ASP A 183 -5.07 9.67 25.80
N GLU A 184 -5.61 9.85 24.59
CA GLU A 184 -6.94 9.38 24.20
C GLU A 184 -7.00 7.85 24.09
N ILE A 185 -5.95 7.23 23.55
CA ILE A 185 -5.94 5.78 23.25
C ILE A 185 -5.14 4.95 24.26
N LYS A 186 -4.50 5.56 25.27
CA LYS A 186 -3.67 4.82 26.23
C LYS A 186 -4.43 3.72 26.97
N HIS A 187 -5.75 3.89 27.12
CA HIS A 187 -6.65 2.90 27.72
C HIS A 187 -6.86 1.66 26.83
N VAL A 188 -6.54 1.73 25.54
CA VAL A 188 -6.61 0.57 24.61
C VAL A 188 -5.41 -0.35 24.78
N PHE A 189 -4.30 0.15 25.34
CA PHE A 189 -3.07 -0.60 25.55
C PHE A 189 -2.94 -1.25 26.94
N GLY A 190 -3.93 -1.05 27.83
CA GLY A 190 -3.86 -1.44 29.25
C GLY A 190 -5.13 -2.12 29.75
#